data_AF-A0A7S4K8Z3-F1
#
_entry.id   AF-A0A7S4K8Z3-F1
#
_cell.length_a   1.000
_cell.length_b   1.000
_cell.length_c   1.000
_cell.angle_alpha   90.00
_cell.angle_beta   90.00
_cell.angle_gamma   90.00
#
_symmetry.space_group_name_H-M   'P 1'
#
loop_
_entity.id
_entity.type
_entity.pdbx_description
1 polymer ?
#
loop_
_entity_poly.entity_id
_entity_poly.type
_entity_poly.pdbx_seq_one_letter_code
_entity_poly.pdbx_strand_id
1 'polypeptide(L)'
;MNEALEGVEGFRVRQKLQIFEQFCYVCEKQNEYYVGGLPQGFRDGDQLRDEQFQDLKSEEILHLQEHSTCCCRVCCGNAREFTMDAFPSMNNYNHSMFQFFRPFHCCFCCQEIFIRQGDEELGHVECDCRCFRACCCGEFFFRVKQGDQTLGWIKHIEPCCCNCCTNCCAPSCLNEQWVDEILSPNEDEVVGFLRDHYPGLGMRCLADSDNYTLTFPANSTNEQKAIWLGGLMLIDFVFFEKEADQDGNSG
;
A
#
# COMPACT_ATOMS: atom_id res chain seq x y z
N MET A 1 14.16 -19.99 -3.13
CA MET A 1 14.06 -18.64 -2.54
C MET A 1 12.71 -17.99 -2.84
N ASN A 2 12.16 -18.11 -4.06
CA ASN A 2 10.77 -17.70 -4.38
C ASN A 2 9.67 -18.61 -3.80
N GLU A 3 9.99 -19.65 -3.05
CA GLU A 3 9.01 -20.61 -2.48
C GLU A 3 8.13 -19.99 -1.39
N ALA A 4 8.55 -18.90 -0.74
CA ALA A 4 7.80 -18.29 0.37
C ALA A 4 6.39 -17.82 -0.05
N LEU A 5 6.20 -17.43 -1.32
CA LEU A 5 4.93 -16.98 -1.86
C LEU A 5 4.14 -18.08 -2.58
N GLU A 6 4.69 -19.30 -2.66
CA GLU A 6 4.07 -20.42 -3.35
C GLU A 6 2.77 -20.85 -2.64
N GLY A 7 1.72 -21.10 -3.41
CA GLY A 7 0.41 -21.49 -2.87
C GLY A 7 -0.36 -20.38 -2.14
N VAL A 8 0.21 -19.18 -1.96
CA VAL A 8 -0.50 -18.04 -1.37
C VAL A 8 -1.49 -17.48 -2.40
N GLU A 9 -2.77 -17.38 -2.02
CA GLU A 9 -3.85 -16.87 -2.89
C GLU A 9 -4.17 -15.39 -2.68
N GLY A 10 -3.65 -14.81 -1.59
CA GLY A 10 -3.71 -13.38 -1.30
C GLY A 10 -2.98 -13.05 -0.02
N PHE A 11 -2.79 -11.76 0.25
CA PHE A 11 -2.08 -11.28 1.43
C PHE A 11 -3.02 -10.61 2.44
N ARG A 12 -2.72 -10.78 3.71
CA ARG A 12 -3.03 -9.84 4.79
C ARG A 12 -1.76 -9.06 5.12
N VAL A 13 -1.88 -7.75 5.28
CA VAL A 13 -0.77 -6.84 5.54
C VAL A 13 -1.13 -5.99 6.75
N ARG A 14 -0.19 -5.79 7.67
CA ARG A 14 -0.35 -4.89 8.80
C ARG A 14 0.81 -3.92 8.87
N GLN A 15 0.52 -2.62 8.88
CA GLN A 15 1.51 -1.60 9.17
C GLN A 15 1.80 -1.55 10.68
N LYS A 16 3.07 -1.43 11.04
CA LYS A 16 3.52 -1.23 12.41
C LYS A 16 3.65 0.27 12.69
N LEU A 17 2.85 0.79 13.64
CA LEU A 17 3.08 2.14 14.12
C LEU A 17 4.34 2.23 14.98
N GLN A 18 5.25 3.10 14.60
CA GLN A 18 6.39 3.51 15.42
C GLN A 18 5.99 4.74 16.27
N ILE A 19 5.20 4.51 17.31
CA ILE A 19 4.63 5.55 18.21
C ILE A 19 5.69 6.52 18.75
N PHE A 20 6.91 6.07 19.01
CA PHE A 20 7.99 6.92 19.53
C PHE A 20 8.54 7.93 18.52
N GLU A 21 8.50 7.61 17.23
CA GLU A 21 8.96 8.53 16.18
C GLU A 21 7.91 9.57 15.84
N GLN A 22 6.65 9.32 16.17
CA GLN A 22 5.56 10.28 16.02
C GLN A 22 5.82 11.57 16.82
N PHE A 23 6.57 11.47 17.93
CA PHE A 23 6.98 12.59 18.78
C PHE A 23 8.42 13.07 18.53
N CYS A 24 9.19 12.36 17.69
CA CYS A 24 10.56 12.74 17.36
C CYS A 24 10.63 13.26 15.92
N TYR A 25 10.54 14.58 15.77
CA TYR A 25 10.58 15.27 14.46
C TYR A 25 11.90 15.06 13.69
N VAL A 26 12.96 14.62 14.38
CA VAL A 26 14.32 14.46 13.85
C VAL A 26 14.73 13.00 13.74
N CYS A 27 13.86 12.06 14.13
CA CYS A 27 14.13 10.63 14.01
C CYS A 27 13.67 10.16 12.63
N GLU A 28 14.47 9.32 11.98
CA GLU A 28 14.10 8.69 10.72
C GLU A 28 12.87 7.84 10.92
N LYS A 29 11.73 8.26 10.35
CA LYS A 29 10.51 7.46 10.34
C LYS A 29 10.62 6.33 9.34
N GLN A 30 10.61 5.08 9.79
CA GLN A 30 10.72 3.91 8.91
C GLN A 30 9.42 3.12 8.93
N ASN A 31 8.63 3.23 7.86
CA ASN A 31 7.42 2.43 7.73
C ASN A 31 7.81 0.94 7.70
N GLU A 32 7.21 0.15 8.59
CA GLU A 32 7.38 -1.29 8.67
C GLU A 32 6.04 -1.99 8.44
N TYR A 33 6.04 -3.07 7.66
CA TYR A 33 4.84 -3.86 7.40
C TYR A 33 5.10 -5.35 7.60
N TYR A 34 4.11 -6.05 8.14
CA TYR A 34 4.08 -7.50 8.24
C TYR A 34 3.11 -8.04 7.19
N VAL A 35 3.55 -9.00 6.39
CA VAL A 35 2.76 -9.59 5.30
C VAL A 35 2.64 -11.08 5.55
N GLY A 36 1.42 -11.61 5.52
CA GLY A 36 1.16 -13.05 5.58
C GLY A 36 0.07 -13.46 4.61
N GLY A 37 -0.13 -14.77 4.45
CA GLY A 37 -1.19 -15.30 3.59
C GLY A 37 -2.59 -15.05 4.18
N LEU A 38 -3.59 -14.87 3.32
CA LEU A 38 -4.99 -14.85 3.73
C LEU A 38 -5.39 -16.18 4.40
N PRO A 39 -6.34 -16.16 5.36
CA PRO A 39 -6.84 -17.38 5.98
C PRO A 39 -7.40 -18.38 4.95
N GLN A 40 -7.25 -19.66 5.23
CA GLN A 40 -7.78 -20.71 4.36
C GLN A 40 -9.30 -20.55 4.18
N GLY A 41 -9.75 -20.54 2.93
CA GLY A 41 -11.16 -20.42 2.60
C GLY A 41 -11.73 -19.00 2.65
N PHE A 42 -10.88 -17.99 2.82
CA PHE A 42 -11.26 -16.58 2.66
C PHE A 42 -11.92 -16.34 1.30
N ARG A 43 -13.02 -15.58 1.29
CA ARG A 43 -13.78 -15.21 0.11
C ARG A 43 -13.87 -13.71 -0.02
N ASP A 44 -14.04 -13.24 -1.24
CA ASP A 44 -14.30 -11.83 -1.49
C ASP A 44 -15.57 -11.36 -0.77
N GLY A 45 -15.43 -10.32 0.05
CA GLY A 45 -16.47 -9.80 0.94
C GLY A 45 -16.37 -10.29 2.38
N ASP A 46 -15.49 -11.24 2.68
CA ASP A 46 -15.22 -11.63 4.07
C ASP A 46 -14.55 -10.48 4.82
N GLN A 47 -15.01 -10.26 6.05
CA GLN A 47 -14.40 -9.28 6.96
C GLN A 47 -13.39 -9.97 7.86
N LEU A 48 -12.18 -9.40 7.93
CA LEU A 48 -11.17 -9.81 8.90
C LEU A 48 -11.20 -8.88 10.09
N ARG A 49 -11.13 -9.45 11.30
CA ARG A 49 -11.03 -8.68 12.53
C ARG A 49 -9.57 -8.28 12.79
N ASP A 50 -9.37 -7.21 13.57
CA ASP A 50 -8.04 -6.70 13.89
C ASP A 50 -7.10 -7.77 14.48
N GLU A 51 -7.62 -8.70 15.29
CA GLU A 51 -6.79 -9.77 15.88
C GLU A 51 -6.10 -10.63 14.81
N GLN A 52 -6.77 -10.88 13.68
CA GLN A 52 -6.22 -11.69 12.58
C GLN A 52 -5.06 -10.98 11.86
N PHE A 53 -4.94 -9.67 12.01
CA PHE A 53 -3.79 -8.89 11.56
C PHE A 53 -2.71 -8.79 12.65
N GLN A 54 -3.08 -8.77 13.93
CA GLN A 54 -2.11 -8.77 15.04
C GLN A 54 -1.25 -10.04 15.05
N ASP A 55 -1.83 -11.18 14.70
CA ASP A 55 -1.14 -12.49 14.60
C ASP A 55 -0.03 -12.51 13.54
N LEU A 56 -0.02 -11.55 12.60
CA LEU A 56 1.02 -11.46 11.56
C LEU A 56 2.42 -11.26 12.11
N LYS A 57 2.59 -10.73 13.33
CA LYS A 57 3.92 -10.59 13.94
C LYS A 57 4.61 -11.93 14.22
N SER A 58 3.87 -13.03 14.20
CA SER A 58 4.39 -14.38 14.43
C SER A 58 4.21 -15.31 13.23
N GLU A 59 3.48 -14.88 12.22
CA GLU A 59 3.11 -15.68 11.05
C GLU A 59 3.47 -14.97 9.74
N GLU A 60 4.35 -13.97 9.80
CA GLU A 60 4.74 -13.23 8.60
C GLU A 60 5.48 -14.15 7.61
N ILE A 61 5.12 -13.99 6.34
CA ILE A 61 5.82 -14.56 5.19
C ILE A 61 6.84 -13.53 4.67
N LEU A 62 6.51 -12.24 4.75
CA LEU A 62 7.43 -11.15 4.47
C LEU A 62 7.36 -10.07 5.55
N HIS A 63 8.52 -9.49 5.87
CA HIS A 63 8.65 -8.25 6.64
C HIS A 63 9.20 -7.18 5.71
N LEU A 64 8.45 -6.09 5.54
CA LEU A 64 8.82 -4.96 4.69
C LEU A 64 9.35 -3.84 5.57
N GLN A 65 10.51 -3.30 5.23
CA GLN A 65 11.12 -2.18 5.95
C GLN A 65 11.49 -1.07 4.98
N GLU A 66 10.97 0.12 5.24
CA GLU A 66 11.30 1.31 4.47
C GLU A 66 12.63 1.94 4.94
N HIS A 67 13.46 2.31 3.97
CA HIS A 67 14.68 3.07 4.11
C HIS A 67 14.51 4.43 3.41
N SER A 68 14.27 5.48 4.19
CA SER A 68 14.22 6.86 3.71
C SER A 68 14.91 7.79 4.70
N THR A 69 15.53 8.86 4.18
CA THR A 69 16.21 9.84 5.04
C THR A 69 15.21 10.87 5.59
N CYS A 70 15.46 11.35 6.81
CA CYS A 70 14.65 12.35 7.50
C CYS A 70 14.40 13.64 6.68
N CYS A 71 15.37 14.06 5.85
CA CYS A 71 15.27 15.30 5.05
C CYS A 71 14.20 15.20 3.94
N CYS A 72 14.09 14.04 3.30
CA CYS A 72 13.12 13.83 2.21
C CYS A 72 11.67 13.83 2.73
N ARG A 73 11.42 13.32 3.94
CA ARG A 73 10.07 13.29 4.54
C ARG A 73 9.57 14.68 4.95
N VAL A 74 10.44 15.48 5.59
CA VAL A 74 10.06 16.80 6.10
C VAL A 74 9.95 17.85 4.99
N CYS A 75 10.85 17.82 4.00
CA CYS A 75 10.90 18.86 2.97
C CYS A 75 10.08 18.50 1.72
N CYS A 76 9.79 17.22 1.48
CA CYS A 76 9.21 16.78 0.22
C CYS A 76 7.91 15.99 0.38
N GLY A 77 7.48 15.58 1.59
CA GLY A 77 6.20 14.90 1.82
C GLY A 77 5.95 13.78 0.80
N ASN A 78 4.78 13.79 0.14
CA ASN A 78 4.39 12.83 -0.90
C ASN A 78 5.22 12.92 -2.20
N ALA A 79 6.15 13.87 -2.31
CA ALA A 79 7.12 13.91 -3.40
C ALA A 79 8.37 13.06 -3.14
N ARG A 80 8.58 12.55 -1.92
CA ARG A 80 9.81 11.88 -1.49
C ARG A 80 10.08 10.55 -2.19
N GLU A 81 11.34 10.29 -2.52
CA GLU A 81 11.79 8.94 -2.85
C GLU A 81 11.83 8.04 -1.61
N PHE A 82 11.68 6.74 -1.82
CA PHE A 82 11.97 5.74 -0.79
C PHE A 82 12.37 4.42 -1.41
N THR A 83 13.12 3.65 -0.63
CA THR A 83 13.37 2.24 -0.90
C THR A 83 12.74 1.43 0.22
N MET A 84 12.14 0.29 -0.09
CA MET A 84 11.60 -0.62 0.89
C MET A 84 12.07 -2.04 0.55
N ASP A 85 12.67 -2.71 1.51
CA ASP A 85 13.16 -4.08 1.34
C ASP A 85 12.19 -5.07 1.98
N ALA A 86 11.86 -6.14 1.26
CA ALA A 86 11.07 -7.26 1.78
C ALA A 86 11.97 -8.44 2.15
N PHE A 87 11.96 -8.79 3.42
CA PHE A 87 12.71 -9.90 4.00
C PHE A 87 11.79 -11.09 4.26
N PRO A 88 12.28 -12.35 4.15
CA PRO A 88 11.47 -13.54 4.39
C PRO A 88 11.05 -13.73 5.86
N SER A 89 11.71 -13.06 6.81
CA SER A 89 11.38 -13.07 8.23
C SER A 89 12.15 -11.97 8.94
N MET A 90 11.61 -11.45 10.06
CA MET A 90 12.26 -10.50 10.95
C MET A 90 13.65 -10.92 11.48
N ASN A 91 14.02 -12.21 11.38
CA ASN A 91 15.31 -12.70 11.88
C ASN A 91 16.39 -12.85 10.80
N ASN A 92 16.07 -12.53 9.53
CA ASN A 92 16.98 -12.73 8.41
C ASN A 92 17.02 -11.51 7.47
N TYR A 93 17.72 -10.47 7.91
CA TYR A 93 17.98 -9.26 7.13
C TYR A 93 19.18 -9.37 6.17
N ASN A 94 19.78 -10.55 6.02
CA ASN A 94 21.01 -10.68 5.25
C ASN A 94 20.80 -10.46 3.74
N HIS A 95 19.62 -10.82 3.23
CA HIS A 95 19.27 -10.66 1.81
C HIS A 95 17.78 -10.34 1.69
N SER A 96 17.43 -9.18 1.12
CA SER A 96 16.07 -8.89 0.72
C SER A 96 15.65 -9.80 -0.44
N MET A 97 14.44 -10.35 -0.36
CA MET A 97 13.85 -11.15 -1.42
C MET A 97 13.39 -10.28 -2.59
N PHE A 98 12.80 -9.13 -2.24
CA PHE A 98 12.35 -8.12 -3.17
C PHE A 98 12.73 -6.74 -2.64
N GLN A 99 12.96 -5.82 -3.56
CA GLN A 99 13.14 -4.41 -3.26
C GLN A 99 12.11 -3.59 -4.02
N PHE A 100 11.44 -2.69 -3.31
CA PHE A 100 10.50 -1.72 -3.85
C PHE A 100 11.19 -0.36 -3.87
N PHE A 101 11.32 0.23 -5.04
CA PHE A 101 11.96 1.53 -5.20
C PHE A 101 10.99 2.52 -5.81
N ARG A 102 10.70 3.59 -5.07
CA ARG A 102 9.89 4.72 -5.55
C ARG A 102 10.82 5.91 -5.81
N PRO A 103 11.01 6.35 -7.07
CA PRO A 103 11.86 7.50 -7.37
C PRO A 103 11.20 8.79 -6.92
N PHE A 104 11.95 9.90 -6.86
CA PHE A 104 11.42 11.22 -6.51
C PHE A 104 10.45 11.77 -7.58
N HIS A 105 9.26 12.26 -7.18
CA HIS A 105 8.30 12.90 -8.07
C HIS A 105 7.70 14.16 -7.46
N CYS A 106 7.82 15.30 -8.13
CA CYS A 106 7.26 16.57 -7.68
C CYS A 106 5.73 16.70 -7.90
N CYS A 107 5.13 15.89 -8.79
CA CYS A 107 3.68 15.88 -9.04
C CYS A 107 3.01 14.65 -8.42
N PHE A 108 1.84 14.85 -7.80
CA PHE A 108 0.94 13.77 -7.38
C PHE A 108 0.45 12.90 -8.56
N CYS A 109 0.50 13.41 -9.78
CA CYS A 109 -0.13 12.82 -10.97
C CYS A 109 0.68 11.73 -11.70
N CYS A 110 1.91 11.45 -11.29
CA CYS A 110 2.83 10.55 -11.99
C CYS A 110 3.61 9.69 -11.00
N GLN A 111 2.92 9.09 -10.04
CA GLN A 111 3.53 8.26 -9.01
C GLN A 111 3.90 6.89 -9.58
N GLU A 112 5.07 6.36 -9.27
CA GLU A 112 5.47 5.03 -9.71
C GLU A 112 6.31 4.29 -8.65
N ILE A 113 6.36 2.96 -8.76
CA ILE A 113 7.21 2.11 -7.93
C ILE A 113 7.74 0.95 -8.77
N PHE A 114 9.02 0.64 -8.60
CA PHE A 114 9.72 -0.45 -9.28
C PHE A 114 9.94 -1.60 -8.30
N ILE A 115 9.72 -2.83 -8.75
CA ILE A 115 9.89 -4.05 -7.96
C ILE A 115 11.06 -4.83 -8.55
N ARG A 116 12.05 -5.12 -7.71
CA ARG A 116 13.30 -5.79 -8.11
C ARG A 116 13.56 -7.03 -7.28
N GLN A 117 14.29 -7.97 -7.87
CA GLN A 117 14.90 -9.11 -7.18
C GLN A 117 16.40 -9.11 -7.49
N GLY A 118 17.21 -8.73 -6.49
CA GLY A 118 18.62 -8.41 -6.74
C GLY A 118 18.75 -7.24 -7.73
N ASP A 119 19.51 -7.44 -8.81
CA ASP A 119 19.72 -6.43 -9.86
C ASP A 119 18.66 -6.46 -10.97
N GLU A 120 17.75 -7.46 -10.96
CA GLU A 120 16.73 -7.63 -11.99
C GLU A 120 15.43 -6.89 -11.62
N GLU A 121 14.87 -6.15 -12.57
CA GLU A 121 13.53 -5.57 -12.45
C GLU A 121 12.47 -6.60 -12.82
N LEU A 122 11.61 -6.93 -11.86
CA LEU A 122 10.49 -7.86 -12.06
C LEU A 122 9.30 -7.16 -12.72
N GLY A 123 9.07 -5.90 -12.35
CA GLY A 123 7.96 -5.13 -12.86
C GLY A 123 7.84 -3.76 -12.21
N HIS A 124 6.80 -3.04 -12.61
CA HIS A 124 6.57 -1.68 -12.15
C HIS A 124 5.08 -1.40 -12.03
N VAL A 125 4.73 -0.47 -11.13
CA VAL A 125 3.38 0.05 -11.00
C VAL A 125 3.45 1.56 -11.16
N GLU A 126 2.57 2.12 -11.97
CA GLU A 126 2.53 3.57 -12.23
C GLU A 126 1.10 4.10 -12.17
N CYS A 127 0.92 5.27 -11.58
CA CYS A 127 -0.32 6.03 -11.63
C CYS A 127 -0.50 6.56 -13.06
N ASP A 128 -1.65 6.24 -13.65
CA ASP A 128 -2.01 6.72 -14.97
C ASP A 128 -2.48 8.18 -14.90
N CYS A 129 -1.83 9.02 -15.70
CA CYS A 129 -2.14 10.44 -15.88
C CYS A 129 -3.53 10.71 -16.49
N ARG A 130 -4.36 9.67 -16.74
CA ARG A 130 -5.81 9.81 -16.98
C ARG A 130 -6.50 10.71 -15.95
N CYS A 131 -5.95 10.85 -14.75
CA CYS A 131 -6.38 11.80 -13.72
C CYS A 131 -6.42 13.28 -14.17
N PHE A 132 -5.66 13.70 -15.20
CA PHE A 132 -5.57 15.11 -15.62
C PHE A 132 -6.86 15.69 -16.24
N ARG A 133 -7.77 14.84 -16.74
CA ARG A 133 -9.10 15.32 -17.21
C ARG A 133 -10.13 15.47 -16.10
N ALA A 134 -9.81 15.05 -14.90
CA ALA A 134 -10.78 14.75 -13.86
C ALA A 134 -10.33 15.27 -12.48
N CYS A 135 -9.82 16.50 -12.43
CA CYS A 135 -9.52 17.24 -11.18
C CYS A 135 -10.70 17.22 -10.17
N CYS A 136 -11.92 16.84 -10.63
CA CYS A 136 -13.14 16.75 -9.84
C CYS A 136 -13.71 15.33 -9.66
N CYS A 137 -13.07 14.23 -10.10
CA CYS A 137 -13.74 12.92 -10.18
C CYS A 137 -13.23 11.82 -9.25
N GLY A 138 -12.16 12.03 -8.47
CA GLY A 138 -11.76 11.09 -7.41
C GLY A 138 -11.28 9.70 -7.87
N GLU A 139 -11.37 9.36 -9.15
CA GLU A 139 -10.91 8.07 -9.67
C GLU A 139 -9.44 8.15 -10.12
N PHE A 140 -8.64 7.22 -9.60
CA PHE A 140 -7.23 7.01 -9.94
C PHE A 140 -7.03 5.59 -10.44
N PHE A 141 -6.19 5.44 -11.45
CA PHE A 141 -5.88 4.15 -12.05
C PHE A 141 -4.38 3.90 -11.96
N PHE A 142 -3.98 2.77 -11.41
CA PHE A 142 -2.59 2.36 -11.32
C PHE A 142 -2.35 1.19 -12.26
N ARG A 143 -1.53 1.39 -13.29
CA ARG A 143 -1.17 0.33 -14.23
C ARG A 143 -0.12 -0.57 -13.60
N VAL A 144 -0.37 -1.88 -13.59
CA VAL A 144 0.56 -2.89 -13.07
C VAL A 144 1.19 -3.64 -14.24
N LYS A 145 2.53 -3.65 -14.30
CA LYS A 145 3.29 -4.18 -15.43
C LYS A 145 4.39 -5.15 -15.02
N GLN A 146 4.68 -6.09 -15.91
CA GLN A 146 5.86 -6.97 -15.89
C GLN A 146 6.54 -6.87 -17.25
N GLY A 147 7.68 -6.17 -17.30
CA GLY A 147 8.27 -5.70 -18.55
C GLY A 147 7.27 -4.83 -19.34
N ASP A 148 7.06 -5.15 -20.61
CA ASP A 148 6.11 -4.43 -21.47
C ASP A 148 4.65 -4.91 -21.30
N GLN A 149 4.42 -6.04 -20.63
CA GLN A 149 3.09 -6.60 -20.44
C GLN A 149 2.35 -5.87 -19.33
N THR A 150 1.11 -5.43 -19.63
CA THR A 150 0.17 -4.98 -18.59
C THR A 150 -0.51 -6.20 -17.97
N LEU A 151 -0.36 -6.35 -16.66
CA LEU A 151 -1.00 -7.42 -15.88
C LEU A 151 -2.43 -7.05 -15.48
N GLY A 152 -2.69 -5.76 -15.28
CA GLY A 152 -4.01 -5.23 -14.92
C GLY A 152 -3.90 -3.82 -14.37
N TRP A 153 -4.97 -3.38 -13.71
CA TRP A 153 -5.08 -2.04 -13.16
C TRP A 153 -5.61 -2.08 -11.74
N ILE A 154 -5.13 -1.23 -10.84
CA ILE A 154 -5.78 -0.98 -9.55
C ILE A 154 -6.58 0.31 -9.69
N LYS A 155 -7.89 0.22 -9.50
CA LYS A 155 -8.82 1.35 -9.54
C LYS A 155 -9.08 1.83 -8.12
N HIS A 156 -8.57 3.01 -7.81
CA HIS A 156 -8.77 3.69 -6.53
C HIS A 156 -9.80 4.82 -6.69
N ILE A 157 -10.74 4.96 -5.75
CA ILE A 157 -11.83 5.94 -5.85
C ILE A 157 -11.94 6.76 -4.57
N GLU A 158 -11.35 7.95 -4.57
CA GLU A 158 -11.56 8.97 -3.54
C GLU A 158 -12.97 9.58 -3.63
N PRO A 159 -13.73 9.72 -2.53
CA PRO A 159 -14.97 10.49 -2.55
C PRO A 159 -14.66 11.97 -2.89
N CYS A 160 -15.36 12.51 -3.90
CA CYS A 160 -15.22 13.90 -4.40
C CYS A 160 -15.02 14.95 -3.28
N CYS A 161 -14.02 15.82 -3.42
CA CYS A 161 -13.73 16.99 -2.56
C CYS A 161 -14.82 18.10 -2.55
N CYS A 162 -16.02 17.80 -3.03
CA CYS A 162 -16.96 18.74 -3.59
C CYS A 162 -18.16 19.00 -2.67
N ASN A 163 -17.94 19.05 -1.36
CA ASN A 163 -19.00 19.49 -0.45
C ASN A 163 -18.54 20.22 0.81
N CYS A 164 -17.56 21.13 0.74
CA CYS A 164 -17.28 22.14 1.79
C CYS A 164 -17.41 21.62 3.24
N CYS A 165 -16.91 20.42 3.52
CA CYS A 165 -16.98 19.81 4.84
C CYS A 165 -15.57 19.42 5.24
N THR A 166 -15.08 20.10 6.26
CA THR A 166 -14.29 19.56 7.35
C THR A 166 -14.69 18.10 7.57
N ASN A 167 -13.99 17.17 6.94
CA ASN A 167 -14.22 15.76 7.16
C ASN A 167 -12.88 15.07 7.33
N CYS A 168 -12.29 15.28 8.50
CA CYS A 168 -11.22 14.45 9.03
C CYS A 168 -11.63 12.95 9.15
N CYS A 169 -12.88 12.60 8.76
CA CYS A 169 -13.56 11.35 9.06
C CYS A 169 -14.48 10.80 7.93
N ALA A 170 -14.29 11.09 6.63
CA ALA A 170 -15.08 10.44 5.56
C ALA A 170 -14.25 9.86 4.41
N PRO A 171 -14.75 8.76 3.78
CA PRO A 171 -16.11 8.20 3.83
C PRO A 171 -16.16 6.91 4.66
N SER A 172 -16.08 7.02 5.99
CA SER A 172 -16.28 5.87 6.88
C SER A 172 -17.22 6.22 8.03
N CYS A 173 -18.30 6.95 7.75
CA CYS A 173 -19.46 6.92 8.65
C CYS A 173 -20.03 5.49 8.65
N LEU A 174 -19.45 4.62 9.49
CA LEU A 174 -19.80 3.21 9.70
C LEU A 174 -19.41 2.23 8.58
N ASN A 175 -18.45 2.56 7.72
CA ASN A 175 -17.84 1.57 6.83
C ASN A 175 -16.51 1.10 7.40
N GLU A 176 -16.40 -0.20 7.66
CA GLU A 176 -15.23 -0.83 8.26
C GLU A 176 -14.10 -1.05 7.25
N GLN A 177 -14.39 -0.92 5.95
CA GLN A 177 -13.44 -1.20 4.88
C GLN A 177 -13.52 -0.20 3.72
N TRP A 178 -12.36 0.19 3.23
CA TRP A 178 -12.19 0.75 1.89
C TRP A 178 -11.87 -0.36 0.89
N VAL A 179 -12.36 -0.26 -0.34
CA VAL A 179 -12.16 -1.28 -1.39
C VAL A 179 -11.74 -0.62 -2.69
N ASP A 180 -10.58 -1.02 -3.18
CA ASP A 180 -10.09 -0.75 -4.53
C ASP A 180 -10.20 -2.02 -5.37
N GLU A 181 -10.69 -1.87 -6.60
CA GLU A 181 -10.87 -2.99 -7.53
C GLU A 181 -9.59 -3.22 -8.35
N ILE A 182 -9.18 -4.48 -8.48
CA ILE A 182 -8.15 -4.87 -9.45
C ILE A 182 -8.85 -5.32 -10.71
N LEU A 183 -8.61 -4.60 -11.80
CA LEU A 183 -9.21 -4.84 -13.11
C LEU A 183 -8.25 -5.61 -14.02
N SER A 184 -8.83 -6.39 -14.93
CA SER A 184 -8.13 -7.04 -16.03
C SER A 184 -7.34 -6.02 -16.88
N PRO A 185 -6.36 -6.45 -17.70
CA PRO A 185 -5.63 -5.54 -18.59
C PRO A 185 -6.53 -4.68 -19.51
N ASN A 186 -7.69 -5.22 -19.89
CA ASN A 186 -8.67 -4.56 -20.76
C ASN A 186 -9.70 -3.71 -19.99
N GLU A 187 -9.62 -3.67 -18.65
CA GLU A 187 -10.55 -2.95 -17.77
C GLU A 187 -12.01 -3.42 -17.86
N ASP A 188 -12.23 -4.68 -18.25
CA ASP A 188 -13.56 -5.26 -18.48
C ASP A 188 -14.04 -6.23 -17.38
N GLU A 189 -13.12 -6.73 -16.55
CA GLU A 189 -13.41 -7.67 -15.48
C GLU A 189 -12.70 -7.28 -14.19
N VAL A 190 -13.37 -7.44 -13.05
CA VAL A 190 -12.75 -7.37 -11.72
C VAL A 190 -12.13 -8.73 -11.42
N VAL A 191 -10.81 -8.76 -11.22
CA VAL A 191 -9.99 -9.97 -11.06
C VAL A 191 -9.32 -10.06 -9.70
N GLY A 192 -9.58 -9.09 -8.82
CA GLY A 192 -9.03 -9.04 -7.47
C GLY A 192 -9.41 -7.75 -6.77
N PHE A 193 -8.92 -7.58 -5.54
CA PHE A 193 -9.24 -6.44 -4.69
C PHE A 193 -8.08 -6.10 -3.76
N LEU A 194 -7.90 -4.80 -3.53
CA LEU A 194 -7.13 -4.25 -2.43
C LEU A 194 -8.14 -3.65 -1.44
N ARG A 195 -8.02 -3.99 -0.16
CA ARG A 195 -8.89 -3.43 0.88
C ARG A 195 -8.07 -2.88 2.03
N ASP A 196 -8.46 -1.73 2.55
CA ASP A 196 -7.96 -1.14 3.79
C ASP A 196 -9.04 -1.33 4.87
N HIS A 197 -8.67 -1.90 6.01
CA HIS A 197 -9.54 -2.29 7.12
C HIS A 197 -9.28 -1.38 8.30
N TYR A 198 -10.29 -0.63 8.72
CA TYR A 198 -10.17 0.31 9.83
C TYR A 198 -10.48 -0.40 11.16
N PRO A 199 -9.49 -0.61 12.06
CA PRO A 199 -9.78 -1.15 13.38
C PRO A 199 -10.62 -0.16 14.20
N GLY A 200 -11.78 -0.60 14.72
CA GLY A 200 -12.61 0.18 15.65
C GLY A 200 -13.92 0.71 15.05
N LEU A 201 -14.36 1.90 15.48
CA LEU A 201 -15.65 2.52 15.11
C LEU A 201 -15.69 3.05 13.65
N GLY A 202 -14.83 2.54 12.76
CA GLY A 202 -14.73 3.00 11.38
C GLY A 202 -14.20 4.43 11.25
N MET A 203 -13.31 4.91 12.11
CA MET A 203 -12.77 6.28 12.03
C MET A 203 -11.25 6.27 11.86
N ARG A 204 -10.76 6.63 10.66
CA ARG A 204 -9.34 6.58 10.25
C ARG A 204 -8.38 7.34 11.17
N CYS A 205 -8.83 8.44 11.78
CA CYS A 205 -8.01 9.23 12.70
C CYS A 205 -7.84 8.60 14.09
N LEU A 206 -8.60 7.55 14.42
CA LEU A 206 -8.48 6.79 15.68
C LEU A 206 -7.85 5.41 15.51
N ALA A 207 -7.59 4.98 14.27
CA ALA A 207 -6.94 3.70 14.02
C ALA A 207 -5.44 3.78 14.34
N ASP A 208 -5.01 2.88 15.22
CA ASP A 208 -3.63 2.70 15.72
C ASP A 208 -2.74 1.85 14.77
N SER A 209 -3.22 1.49 13.58
CA SER A 209 -2.43 0.86 12.51
C SER A 209 -3.34 0.59 11.32
N ASP A 210 -2.80 0.70 10.12
CA ASP A 210 -3.53 0.34 8.91
C ASP A 210 -3.36 -1.16 8.60
N ASN A 211 -4.47 -1.81 8.24
CA ASN A 211 -4.56 -3.24 7.97
C ASN A 211 -5.08 -3.41 6.54
N TYR A 212 -4.43 -4.22 5.72
CA TYR A 212 -4.83 -4.40 4.32
C TYR A 212 -5.04 -5.85 3.95
N THR A 213 -5.93 -6.10 3.01
CA THR A 213 -6.00 -7.38 2.30
C THR A 213 -5.80 -7.16 0.82
N LEU A 214 -4.98 -7.99 0.20
CA LEU A 214 -4.72 -7.98 -1.24
C LEU A 214 -5.05 -9.35 -1.82
N THR A 215 -6.04 -9.39 -2.70
CA THR A 215 -6.41 -10.56 -3.51
C THR A 215 -6.00 -10.26 -4.94
N PHE A 216 -4.98 -10.93 -5.43
CA PHE A 216 -4.46 -10.76 -6.79
C PHE A 216 -5.14 -11.75 -7.77
N PRO A 217 -5.04 -11.53 -9.09
CA PRO A 217 -5.59 -12.43 -10.09
C PRO A 217 -5.16 -13.89 -9.89
N ALA A 218 -6.09 -14.81 -10.12
CA ALA A 218 -5.84 -16.24 -10.02
C ALA A 218 -4.65 -16.66 -10.89
N ASN A 219 -3.81 -17.56 -10.38
CA ASN A 219 -2.58 -18.04 -11.02
C ASN A 219 -1.47 -16.98 -11.18
N SER A 220 -1.52 -15.87 -10.44
CA SER A 220 -0.39 -14.93 -10.37
C SER A 220 0.88 -15.66 -9.96
N THR A 221 1.99 -15.46 -10.69
CA THR A 221 3.30 -16.01 -10.31
C THR A 221 3.82 -15.34 -9.04
N ASN A 222 4.83 -15.90 -8.40
CA ASN A 222 5.38 -15.33 -7.16
C ASN A 222 5.96 -13.91 -7.40
N GLU A 223 6.53 -13.67 -8.58
CA GLU A 223 6.98 -12.36 -9.02
C GLU A 223 5.80 -11.40 -9.20
N GLN A 224 4.71 -11.84 -9.84
CA GLN A 224 3.51 -11.02 -10.01
C GLN A 224 2.86 -10.66 -8.68
N LYS A 225 2.84 -11.59 -7.71
CA LYS A 225 2.37 -11.30 -6.34
C LYS A 225 3.19 -10.19 -5.68
N ALA A 226 4.50 -10.19 -5.87
CA ALA A 226 5.37 -9.11 -5.39
C ALA A 226 5.07 -7.78 -6.10
N ILE A 227 4.82 -7.79 -7.41
CA ILE A 227 4.44 -6.59 -8.16
C ILE A 227 3.10 -6.03 -7.66
N TRP A 228 2.09 -6.87 -7.43
CA TRP A 228 0.80 -6.45 -6.84
C TRP A 228 0.97 -5.87 -5.43
N LEU A 229 1.83 -6.47 -4.61
CA LEU A 229 2.19 -5.92 -3.30
C LEU A 229 2.82 -4.53 -3.43
N GLY A 230 3.66 -4.32 -4.44
CA GLY A 230 4.20 -2.99 -4.77
C GLY A 230 3.10 -1.98 -5.10
N GLY A 231 2.05 -2.40 -5.81
CA GLY A 231 0.87 -1.57 -6.06
C GLY A 231 0.15 -1.15 -4.77
N LEU A 232 0.01 -2.07 -3.81
CA LEU A 232 -0.52 -1.73 -2.48
C LEU A 232 0.39 -0.73 -1.75
N MET A 233 1.71 -0.91 -1.77
CA MET A 233 2.65 0.03 -1.14
C MET A 233 2.60 1.43 -1.77
N LEU A 234 2.43 1.52 -3.09
CA LEU A 234 2.29 2.79 -3.78
C LEU A 234 0.99 3.50 -3.41
N ILE A 235 -0.14 2.78 -3.40
CA ILE A 235 -1.44 3.34 -3.01
C ILE A 235 -1.43 3.79 -1.55
N ASP A 236 -0.87 2.98 -0.66
CA ASP A 236 -0.69 3.34 0.75
C ASP A 236 0.10 4.64 0.89
N PHE A 237 1.26 4.73 0.24
CA PHE A 237 2.06 5.95 0.22
C PHE A 237 1.30 7.18 -0.33
N VAL A 238 0.51 7.02 -1.39
CA VAL A 238 -0.15 8.14 -2.07
C VAL A 238 -1.39 8.65 -1.32
N PHE A 239 -2.22 7.77 -0.76
CA PHE A 239 -3.52 8.12 -0.20
C PHE A 239 -3.66 7.86 1.30
N PHE A 240 -2.91 6.89 1.84
CA PHE A 240 -3.12 6.39 3.18
C PHE A 240 -2.08 6.88 4.19
N GLU A 241 -0.84 7.14 3.76
CA GLU A 241 0.25 7.64 4.61
C GLU A 241 -0.14 8.97 5.28
N LYS A 242 -0.15 8.96 6.61
CA LYS A 242 -0.46 10.14 7.42
C LYS A 242 0.74 11.09 7.36
N GLU A 243 0.58 12.26 6.75
CA GLU A 243 1.53 13.36 6.95
C GLU A 243 1.54 13.73 8.44
N ALA A 244 2.72 13.98 9.01
CA ALA A 244 2.77 14.56 10.35
C ALA A 244 2.13 15.95 10.30
N ASP A 245 1.09 16.18 11.10
CA ASP A 245 0.32 17.42 11.15
C ASP A 245 1.22 18.66 10.96
N GLN A 246 0.99 19.38 9.85
CA GLN A 246 1.39 20.78 9.73
C GLN A 246 0.39 21.71 10.44
N ASP A 247 -0.14 21.30 11.59
CA ASP A 247 -0.85 22.20 12.51
C ASP A 247 0.17 23.02 13.32
N GLY A 248 0.94 23.80 12.57
CA GLY A 248 1.61 25.01 13.03
C GLY A 248 0.94 26.22 12.39
N ASN A 249 -0.36 26.38 12.67
CA ASN A 249 -1.10 27.56 12.22
C ASN A 249 -0.41 28.85 12.68
N SER A 250 -0.17 29.71 11.70
CA SER A 250 0.00 31.15 11.75
C SER A 250 -0.10 31.83 13.13
N GLY A 251 1.04 32.40 13.54
CA GLY A 251 1.17 33.42 14.57
C GLY A 251 2.51 34.13 14.42
#